data_AF-A0A973SKC7-F1
#
_entry.id   AF-A0A973SKC7-F1
#
_cell.length_a   1.000
_cell.length_b   1.000
_cell.length_c   1.000
_cell.angle_alpha   90.00
_cell.angle_beta   90.00
_cell.angle_gamma   90.00
#
_symmetry.space_group_name_H-M   'P 1'
#
loop_
_entity.id
_entity.type
_entity.pdbx_description
1 polymer ?
#
loop_
_entity_poly.entity_id
_entity_poly.type
_entity_poly.pdbx_seq_one_letter_code
_entity_poly.pdbx_strand_id
1 'polypeptide(L)'
;LLQKFISLCDAQRRIEGVWNGRTRTYDLRGKRFAVCMAGNPYTESGQRFRIPDMLANRADVWNLGDVLSGKGDLFALSYVDNALTSNPVLAPLSGRDRADVELLVRLAKGDPAVRADQLRHPYAKAELDQVLSVLGKLVRVQEVVLANNEAYIASASQSDASRTEPPYRLQGSYRNMNKLAERIVPAMNDDELEAVIDDHYLGEAQTLTQDAEANLLKLAELRGRLTPAQTARWAEIKAAYLKARALGGADDDPMSRAVGALGLLADRVSEVGTAIRNSDR
;
A
#
# COMPACT_ATOMS: atom_id res chain seq x y z
N LEU A 1 18.13 -9.70 0.39
CA LEU A 1 17.74 -10.51 -0.81
C LEU A 1 18.24 -9.90 -2.13
N LEU A 2 18.10 -8.59 -2.38
CA LEU A 2 18.55 -7.95 -3.63
C LEU A 2 20.08 -7.80 -3.79
N GLN A 3 20.87 -7.89 -2.71
CA GLN A 3 22.33 -7.93 -2.77
C GLN A 3 22.86 -9.11 -3.61
N LYS A 4 22.09 -10.19 -3.77
CA LYS A 4 22.44 -11.34 -4.60
C LYS A 4 22.53 -11.02 -6.10
N PHE A 5 21.98 -9.88 -6.54
CA PHE A 5 22.06 -9.42 -7.93
C PHE A 5 23.28 -8.53 -8.20
N ILE A 6 24.07 -8.18 -7.18
CA ILE A 6 25.30 -7.39 -7.35
C ILE A 6 26.31 -8.15 -8.21
N SER A 7 26.44 -9.47 -8.02
CA SER A 7 27.34 -10.34 -8.79
C SER A 7 26.93 -10.52 -10.26
N LEU A 8 25.71 -10.12 -10.65
CA LEU A 8 25.32 -10.07 -12.06
C LEU A 8 25.89 -8.85 -12.80
N CYS A 9 26.25 -7.82 -12.06
CA CYS A 9 26.68 -6.54 -12.63
C CYS A 9 28.18 -6.27 -12.45
N ASP A 10 28.86 -7.09 -11.63
CA ASP A 10 30.32 -7.12 -11.56
C ASP A 10 30.93 -7.95 -12.71
N ALA A 11 32.26 -8.06 -12.73
CA ALA A 11 32.98 -8.78 -13.79
C ALA A 11 32.73 -10.29 -13.78
N GLN A 12 32.24 -10.87 -12.67
CA GLN A 12 32.00 -12.29 -12.53
C GLN A 12 30.74 -12.71 -13.31
N ARG A 13 29.71 -11.85 -13.36
CA ARG A 13 28.40 -12.12 -14.00
C ARG A 13 27.84 -13.49 -13.62
N ARG A 14 27.88 -13.81 -12.33
CA ARG A 14 27.42 -15.08 -11.78
C ARG A 14 26.23 -14.90 -10.86
N ILE A 15 25.34 -15.87 -10.84
CA ILE A 15 24.23 -15.90 -9.87
C ILE A 15 24.01 -17.31 -9.36
N GLU A 16 23.77 -17.43 -8.05
CA GLU A 16 23.33 -18.67 -7.43
C GLU A 16 21.82 -18.81 -7.57
N GLY A 17 21.36 -19.96 -8.02
CA GLY A 17 19.94 -20.28 -8.14
C GLY A 17 19.66 -21.74 -7.84
N VAL A 18 18.38 -22.08 -7.73
CA VAL A 18 17.92 -23.46 -7.56
C VAL A 18 17.17 -23.88 -8.81
N TRP A 19 17.52 -25.03 -9.36
CA TRP A 19 16.82 -25.62 -10.51
C TRP A 19 16.53 -27.09 -10.21
N ASN A 20 15.25 -27.47 -10.31
CA ASN A 20 14.76 -28.81 -9.96
C ASN A 20 15.27 -29.27 -8.58
N GLY A 21 15.18 -28.39 -7.58
CA GLY A 21 15.59 -28.66 -6.20
C GLY A 21 17.10 -28.73 -5.97
N ARG A 22 17.94 -28.47 -6.99
CA ARG A 22 19.41 -28.48 -6.86
C ARG A 22 19.99 -27.07 -6.99
N THR A 23 20.86 -26.70 -6.06
CA THR A 23 21.65 -25.47 -6.14
C THR A 23 22.57 -25.50 -7.35
N ARG A 24 22.61 -24.41 -8.11
CA ARG A 24 23.46 -24.21 -9.28
C ARG A 24 23.98 -22.78 -9.32
N THR A 25 25.25 -22.64 -9.65
CA THR A 25 25.86 -21.38 -10.08
C THR A 25 25.66 -21.21 -11.59
N TYR A 26 25.07 -20.09 -12.00
CA TYR A 26 24.91 -19.72 -13.39
C TYR A 26 25.99 -18.71 -13.79
N ASP A 27 26.77 -19.03 -14.83
CA ASP A 27 27.75 -18.14 -15.43
C ASP A 27 27.14 -17.48 -16.69
N LEU A 28 26.94 -16.16 -16.62
CA LEU A 28 26.26 -15.37 -17.65
C LEU A 28 27.23 -14.51 -18.48
N ARG A 29 28.55 -14.73 -18.35
CA ARG A 29 29.54 -14.07 -19.20
C ARG A 29 29.30 -14.38 -20.68
N GLY A 30 29.35 -13.36 -21.53
CA GLY A 30 29.08 -13.47 -22.97
C GLY A 30 27.62 -13.68 -23.36
N LYS A 31 26.68 -13.76 -22.39
CA LYS A 31 25.25 -13.93 -22.66
C LYS A 31 24.50 -12.62 -22.56
N ARG A 32 23.42 -12.49 -23.34
CA ARG A 32 22.40 -11.45 -23.16
C ARG A 32 21.35 -11.98 -22.18
N PHE A 33 21.05 -11.20 -21.14
CA PHE A 33 20.05 -11.54 -20.14
C PHE A 33 19.33 -10.27 -19.69
N ALA A 34 18.12 -10.44 -19.15
CA ALA A 34 17.37 -9.37 -18.50
C ALA A 34 17.04 -9.82 -17.07
N VAL A 35 17.10 -8.89 -16.11
CA VAL A 35 16.66 -9.11 -14.74
C VAL A 35 15.39 -8.31 -14.55
N CYS A 36 14.27 -9.01 -14.38
CA CYS A 36 13.01 -8.37 -14.01
C CYS A 36 12.86 -8.44 -12.49
N MET A 37 12.76 -7.28 -11.85
CA MET A 37 12.48 -7.18 -10.42
C MET A 37 11.09 -6.57 -10.26
N ALA A 38 10.21 -7.27 -9.55
CA ALA A 38 8.89 -6.77 -9.20
C ALA A 38 8.82 -6.65 -7.67
N GLY A 39 8.52 -5.47 -7.17
CA GLY A 39 8.44 -5.19 -5.74
C GLY A 39 8.21 -3.71 -5.48
N ASN A 40 7.77 -3.40 -4.27
CA ASN A 40 7.66 -2.01 -3.81
C ASN A 40 9.07 -1.38 -3.82
N PRO A 41 9.29 -0.20 -4.43
CA PRO A 41 10.59 0.47 -4.39
C PRO A 41 10.94 1.00 -2.99
N TYR A 42 10.11 0.75 -1.98
CA TYR A 42 10.37 1.07 -0.59
C TYR A 42 10.44 -0.20 0.28
N THR A 43 11.30 -0.18 1.30
CA THR A 43 11.49 -1.29 2.25
C THR A 43 10.38 -1.34 3.29
N GLU A 44 10.33 -2.40 4.11
CA GLU A 44 9.41 -2.49 5.27
C GLU A 44 9.54 -1.29 6.22
N SER A 45 10.73 -0.68 6.30
CA SER A 45 10.99 0.55 7.07
C SER A 45 10.59 1.86 6.36
N GLY A 46 10.03 1.79 5.15
CA GLY A 46 9.62 2.95 4.35
C GLY A 46 10.76 3.68 3.64
N GLN A 47 11.97 3.10 3.61
CA GLN A 47 13.11 3.72 2.94
C GLN A 47 13.15 3.34 1.47
N ARG A 48 13.52 4.29 0.60
CA ARG A 48 13.67 4.03 -0.84
C ARG A 48 14.79 3.01 -1.07
N PHE A 49 14.44 1.92 -1.74
CA PHE A 49 15.38 0.96 -2.26
C PHE A 49 16.31 1.67 -3.26
N ARG A 50 17.61 1.67 -2.94
CA ARG A 50 18.65 2.22 -3.82
C ARG A 50 19.37 1.08 -4.51
N ILE A 51 19.33 1.11 -5.85
CA ILE A 51 20.18 0.29 -6.70
C ILE A 51 21.59 0.92 -6.65
N PRO A 52 22.65 0.18 -6.28
CA PRO A 52 24.00 0.71 -6.32
C PRO A 52 24.37 1.24 -7.72
N ASP A 53 25.02 2.40 -7.80
CA ASP A 53 25.34 3.10 -9.06
C ASP A 53 26.12 2.22 -10.07
N MET A 54 26.93 1.29 -9.57
CA MET A 54 27.63 0.31 -10.40
C MET A 54 26.71 -0.62 -11.20
N LEU A 55 25.49 -0.89 -10.71
CA LEU A 55 24.48 -1.68 -11.44
C LEU A 55 23.71 -0.80 -12.44
N ALA A 56 23.40 0.45 -12.07
CA ALA A 56 22.61 1.37 -12.90
C ALA A 56 23.38 1.88 -14.12
N ASN A 57 24.70 2.10 -14.00
CA ASN A 57 25.52 2.62 -15.10
C ASN A 57 25.91 1.58 -16.17
N ARG A 58 25.59 0.29 -15.98
CA ARG A 58 26.02 -0.83 -16.86
C ARG A 58 24.87 -1.59 -17.52
N ALA A 59 23.62 -1.19 -17.26
CA ALA A 59 22.44 -1.83 -17.81
C ALA A 59 21.36 -0.78 -18.12
N ASP A 60 20.57 -1.00 -19.16
CA ASP A 60 19.36 -0.22 -19.39
C ASP A 60 18.34 -0.58 -18.30
N VAL A 61 18.15 0.32 -17.33
CA VAL A 61 17.17 0.14 -16.26
C VAL A 61 15.84 0.73 -16.68
N TRP A 62 14.82 -0.11 -16.79
CA TRP A 62 13.45 0.29 -17.08
C TRP A 62 12.59 0.14 -15.82
N ASN A 63 12.00 1.23 -15.36
CA ASN A 63 10.97 1.19 -14.31
C ASN A 63 9.61 0.92 -14.97
N LEU A 64 9.15 -0.33 -14.88
CA LEU A 64 7.86 -0.74 -15.43
C LEU A 64 6.66 -0.05 -14.75
N GLY A 65 6.86 0.51 -13.54
CA GLY A 65 5.85 1.31 -12.84
C GLY A 65 5.52 2.64 -13.52
N ASP A 66 6.47 3.21 -14.27
CA ASP A 66 6.27 4.49 -14.99
C ASP A 66 5.40 4.30 -16.26
N VAL A 67 5.14 3.04 -16.67
CA VAL A 67 4.34 2.68 -17.85
C VAL A 67 2.85 2.44 -17.50
N LEU A 68 2.44 2.71 -16.25
CA LEU A 68 1.07 2.46 -15.77
C LEU A 68 0.07 3.58 -16.08
N SER A 69 0.48 4.70 -16.72
CA SER A 69 -0.45 5.79 -17.05
C SER A 69 -1.62 5.26 -17.91
N GLY A 70 -2.85 5.45 -17.44
CA GLY A 70 -4.05 4.98 -18.14
C GLY A 70 -4.39 3.50 -17.95
N LYS A 71 -3.68 2.76 -17.10
CA LYS A 71 -3.93 1.33 -16.80
C LYS A 71 -4.38 1.07 -15.35
N GLY A 72 -4.91 2.09 -14.67
CA GLY A 72 -5.35 1.99 -13.27
C GLY A 72 -6.35 0.86 -13.02
N ASP A 73 -7.36 0.72 -13.88
CA ASP A 73 -8.39 -0.31 -13.73
C ASP A 73 -7.84 -1.73 -13.91
N LEU A 74 -6.90 -1.92 -14.84
CA LEU A 74 -6.23 -3.20 -15.04
C LEU A 74 -5.33 -3.56 -13.85
N PHE A 75 -4.64 -2.57 -13.29
CA PHE A 75 -3.84 -2.75 -12.07
C PHE A 75 -4.70 -3.04 -10.86
N ALA A 76 -5.86 -2.39 -10.73
CA ALA A 76 -6.82 -2.74 -9.69
C ALA A 76 -7.28 -4.19 -9.90
N LEU A 77 -7.78 -4.54 -11.09
CA LEU A 77 -8.28 -5.88 -11.40
C LEU A 77 -7.25 -6.98 -11.10
N SER A 78 -5.94 -6.73 -11.30
CA SER A 78 -4.92 -7.72 -10.97
C SER A 78 -4.89 -8.12 -9.48
N TYR A 79 -5.33 -7.25 -8.55
CA TYR A 79 -5.49 -7.62 -7.13
C TYR A 79 -6.60 -8.65 -6.94
N VAL A 80 -7.72 -8.52 -7.66
CA VAL A 80 -8.81 -9.50 -7.60
C VAL A 80 -8.39 -10.80 -8.29
N ASP A 81 -7.77 -10.72 -9.47
CA ASP A 81 -7.25 -11.89 -10.20
C ASP A 81 -6.28 -12.71 -9.31
N ASN A 82 -5.37 -12.03 -8.59
CA ASN A 82 -4.41 -12.70 -7.71
C ASN A 82 -5.07 -13.37 -6.49
N ALA A 83 -6.19 -12.81 -6.04
CA ALA A 83 -6.91 -13.28 -4.85
C ALA A 83 -7.94 -14.39 -5.13
N LEU A 84 -8.23 -14.71 -6.40
CA LEU A 84 -9.23 -15.72 -6.76
C LEU A 84 -8.98 -17.05 -6.05
N THR A 85 -7.74 -17.54 -6.04
CA THR A 85 -7.38 -18.82 -5.42
C THR A 85 -7.36 -18.80 -3.89
N SER A 86 -7.38 -17.61 -3.29
CA SER A 86 -7.40 -17.43 -1.83
C SER A 86 -8.81 -17.54 -1.24
N ASN A 87 -9.86 -17.44 -2.05
CA ASN A 87 -11.24 -17.59 -1.60
C ASN A 87 -11.89 -18.85 -2.21
N PRO A 88 -12.40 -19.80 -1.40
CA PRO A 88 -13.01 -21.04 -1.92
C PRO A 88 -14.16 -20.84 -2.92
N VAL A 89 -14.94 -19.77 -2.79
CA VAL A 89 -16.05 -19.45 -3.73
C VAL A 89 -15.51 -19.00 -5.08
N LEU A 90 -14.37 -18.30 -5.10
CA LEU A 90 -13.76 -17.75 -6.31
C LEU A 90 -12.68 -18.65 -6.92
N ALA A 91 -12.12 -19.59 -6.16
CA ALA A 91 -11.05 -20.46 -6.62
C ALA A 91 -11.37 -21.19 -7.94
N PRO A 92 -12.60 -21.66 -8.19
CA PRO A 92 -12.96 -22.26 -9.48
C PRO A 92 -12.80 -21.31 -10.68
N LEU A 93 -12.90 -20.00 -10.48
CA LEU A 93 -12.75 -19.00 -11.55
C LEU A 93 -11.33 -18.98 -12.13
N SER A 94 -10.32 -19.38 -11.36
CA SER A 94 -8.92 -19.41 -11.80
C SER A 94 -8.66 -20.38 -12.98
N GLY A 95 -9.50 -21.40 -13.14
CA GLY A 95 -9.45 -22.35 -14.26
C GLY A 95 -10.43 -22.02 -15.40
N ARG A 96 -11.19 -20.92 -15.29
CA ARG A 96 -12.21 -20.50 -16.28
C ARG A 96 -11.64 -19.41 -17.21
N ASP A 97 -12.45 -18.97 -18.16
CA ASP A 97 -12.05 -17.91 -19.09
C ASP A 97 -11.81 -16.60 -18.33
N ARG A 98 -10.67 -15.94 -18.58
CA ARG A 98 -10.32 -14.69 -17.90
C ARG A 98 -11.29 -13.55 -18.23
N ALA A 99 -11.90 -13.58 -19.42
CA ALA A 99 -12.91 -12.59 -19.80
C ALA A 99 -14.15 -12.64 -18.88
N ASP A 100 -14.49 -13.82 -18.36
CA ASP A 100 -15.61 -13.96 -17.41
C ASP A 100 -15.30 -13.27 -16.08
N VAL A 101 -14.04 -13.26 -15.62
CA VAL A 101 -13.67 -12.60 -14.34
C VAL A 101 -13.92 -11.09 -14.42
N GLU A 102 -13.50 -10.46 -15.51
CA GLU A 102 -13.76 -9.03 -15.75
C GLU A 102 -15.27 -8.74 -15.76
N LEU A 103 -16.04 -9.57 -16.46
CA LEU A 103 -17.49 -9.44 -16.54
C LEU A 103 -18.17 -9.62 -15.18
N LEU A 104 -17.76 -10.62 -14.40
CA LEU A 104 -18.27 -10.89 -13.05
C LEU A 104 -17.97 -9.74 -12.09
N VAL A 105 -16.77 -9.16 -12.15
CA VAL A 105 -16.42 -7.99 -11.34
C VAL A 105 -17.30 -6.79 -11.70
N ARG A 106 -17.56 -6.55 -12.99
CA ARG A 106 -18.48 -5.48 -13.44
C ARG A 106 -19.92 -5.73 -12.98
N LEU A 107 -20.40 -6.98 -13.08
CA LEU A 107 -21.70 -7.37 -12.56
C LEU A 107 -21.80 -7.13 -11.04
N ALA A 108 -20.76 -7.49 -10.28
CA ALA A 108 -20.71 -7.28 -8.84
C ALA A 108 -20.67 -5.80 -8.45
N LYS A 109 -20.11 -4.93 -9.31
CA LYS A 109 -20.16 -3.47 -9.18
C LYS A 109 -21.51 -2.86 -9.58
N GLY A 110 -22.46 -3.66 -10.07
CA GLY A 110 -23.77 -3.19 -10.52
C GLY A 110 -23.73 -2.44 -11.86
N ASP A 111 -22.74 -2.70 -12.71
CA ASP A 111 -22.64 -2.06 -14.02
C ASP A 111 -23.86 -2.43 -14.91
N PRO A 112 -24.71 -1.47 -15.30
CA PRO A 112 -25.93 -1.75 -16.06
C PRO A 112 -25.67 -2.18 -17.50
N ALA A 113 -24.46 -1.99 -18.02
CA ALA A 113 -24.09 -2.35 -19.40
C ALA A 113 -23.79 -3.85 -19.58
N VAL A 114 -23.62 -4.60 -18.49
CA VAL A 114 -23.29 -6.02 -18.52
C VAL A 114 -24.44 -6.88 -18.03
N ARG A 115 -24.52 -8.10 -18.55
CA ARG A 115 -25.57 -9.06 -18.24
C ARG A 115 -24.96 -10.45 -18.03
N ALA A 116 -25.58 -11.24 -17.15
CA ALA A 116 -25.06 -12.57 -16.80
C ALA A 116 -25.10 -13.58 -17.96
N ASP A 117 -25.94 -13.36 -18.97
CA ASP A 117 -26.00 -14.19 -20.19
C ASP A 117 -24.79 -14.01 -21.13
N GLN A 118 -23.95 -13.00 -20.88
CA GLN A 118 -22.68 -12.78 -21.58
C GLN A 118 -21.54 -13.67 -21.03
N LEU A 119 -21.75 -14.32 -19.88
CA LEU A 119 -20.76 -15.23 -19.28
C LEU A 119 -20.60 -16.48 -20.14
N ARG A 120 -19.36 -16.86 -20.42
CA ARG A 120 -19.04 -18.08 -21.18
C ARG A 120 -19.32 -19.33 -20.36
N HIS A 121 -19.01 -19.28 -19.06
CA HIS A 121 -19.38 -20.34 -18.14
C HIS A 121 -20.83 -20.18 -17.67
N PRO A 122 -21.70 -21.19 -17.82
CA PRO A 122 -23.04 -21.14 -17.26
C PRO A 122 -23.00 -21.34 -15.74
N TYR A 123 -23.64 -20.44 -14.99
CA TYR A 123 -23.76 -20.52 -13.54
C TYR A 123 -25.18 -20.90 -13.12
N ALA A 124 -25.30 -21.76 -12.11
CA ALA A 124 -26.57 -21.85 -11.37
C ALA A 124 -26.81 -20.53 -10.63
N LYS A 125 -28.06 -20.08 -10.52
CA LYS A 125 -28.39 -18.79 -9.89
C LYS A 125 -27.75 -18.63 -8.49
N ALA A 126 -27.86 -19.67 -7.65
CA ALA A 126 -27.29 -19.65 -6.31
C ALA A 126 -25.75 -19.56 -6.30
N GLU A 127 -25.07 -20.19 -7.26
CA GLU A 127 -23.60 -20.07 -7.41
C GLU A 127 -23.23 -18.65 -7.84
N LEU A 128 -23.94 -18.11 -8.84
CA LEU A 128 -23.70 -16.75 -9.33
C LEU A 128 -23.90 -15.71 -8.22
N ASP A 129 -24.98 -15.81 -7.45
CA ASP A 129 -25.28 -14.88 -6.35
C ASP A 129 -24.16 -14.91 -5.28
N GLN A 130 -23.59 -16.08 -4.98
CA GLN A 130 -22.46 -16.19 -4.06
C GLN A 130 -21.18 -15.57 -4.63
N VAL A 131 -20.87 -15.84 -5.91
CA VAL A 131 -19.71 -15.27 -6.60
C VAL A 131 -19.79 -13.75 -6.64
N LEU A 132 -20.93 -13.19 -7.06
CA LEU A 132 -21.14 -11.75 -7.12
C LEU A 132 -21.07 -11.10 -5.74
N SER A 133 -21.63 -11.75 -4.71
CA SER A 133 -21.54 -11.28 -3.33
C SER A 133 -20.09 -11.19 -2.83
N VAL A 134 -19.27 -12.22 -3.08
CA VAL A 134 -17.85 -12.21 -2.67
C VAL A 134 -17.04 -11.21 -3.49
N LEU A 135 -17.26 -11.13 -4.80
CA LEU A 135 -16.57 -10.17 -5.65
C LEU A 135 -16.88 -8.73 -5.27
N GLY A 136 -18.13 -8.41 -4.94
CA GLY A 136 -18.51 -7.06 -4.47
C GLY A 136 -17.74 -6.67 -3.20
N LYS A 137 -17.61 -7.61 -2.25
CA LYS A 137 -16.81 -7.41 -1.03
C LYS A 137 -15.31 -7.28 -1.34
N LEU A 138 -14.79 -8.07 -2.28
CA LEU A 138 -13.38 -7.95 -2.70
C LEU A 138 -13.09 -6.65 -3.44
N VAL A 139 -14.04 -6.09 -4.19
CA VAL A 139 -13.90 -4.75 -4.78
C VAL A 139 -13.73 -3.72 -3.66
N ARG A 140 -14.56 -3.77 -2.62
CA ARG A 140 -14.41 -2.87 -1.46
C ARG A 140 -13.05 -3.06 -0.76
N VAL A 141 -12.61 -4.29 -0.56
CA VAL A 141 -11.28 -4.56 0.01
C VAL A 141 -10.16 -4.04 -0.88
N GLN A 142 -10.27 -4.25 -2.20
CA GLN A 142 -9.31 -3.75 -3.19
C GLN A 142 -9.16 -2.24 -3.10
N GLU A 143 -10.26 -1.48 -3.00
CA GLU A 143 -10.22 -0.02 -2.82
C GLU A 143 -9.40 0.37 -1.58
N VAL A 144 -9.65 -0.29 -0.45
CA VAL A 144 -8.92 -0.02 0.80
C VAL A 144 -7.43 -0.38 0.66
N VAL A 145 -7.14 -1.54 0.09
CA VAL A 145 -5.75 -1.99 -0.13
C VAL A 145 -5.02 -1.03 -1.08
N LEU A 146 -5.65 -0.58 -2.16
CA LEU A 146 -5.04 0.36 -3.10
C LEU A 146 -4.82 1.74 -2.47
N ALA A 147 -5.82 2.29 -1.76
CA ALA A 147 -5.69 3.56 -1.06
C ALA A 147 -4.58 3.51 0.01
N ASN A 148 -4.47 2.39 0.72
CA ASN A 148 -3.42 2.16 1.69
C ASN A 148 -2.02 2.12 1.02
N ASN A 149 -1.90 1.44 -0.12
CA ASN A 149 -0.65 1.42 -0.88
C ASN A 149 -0.26 2.81 -1.39
N GLU A 150 -1.22 3.58 -1.90
CA GLU A 150 -1.01 4.94 -2.37
C GLU A 150 -0.54 5.86 -1.24
N ALA A 151 -1.21 5.82 -0.09
CA ALA A 151 -0.81 6.58 1.09
C ALA A 151 0.58 6.19 1.60
N TYR A 152 0.92 4.90 1.57
CA TYR A 152 2.25 4.42 1.91
C TYR A 152 3.31 4.97 0.95
N ILE A 153 3.08 4.89 -0.36
CA ILE A 153 4.01 5.42 -1.39
C ILE A 153 4.17 6.92 -1.24
N ALA A 154 3.06 7.65 -1.07
CA ALA A 154 3.06 9.10 -0.87
C ALA A 154 3.90 9.47 0.36
N SER A 155 3.63 8.82 1.50
CA SER A 155 4.39 8.98 2.74
C SER A 155 5.87 8.65 2.54
N ALA A 156 6.22 7.52 1.91
CA ALA A 156 7.61 7.10 1.73
C ALA A 156 8.39 8.00 0.73
N SER A 157 7.68 8.63 -0.21
CA SER A 157 8.25 9.58 -1.17
C SER A 157 8.41 11.01 -0.61
N GLN A 158 7.75 11.31 0.50
CA GLN A 158 7.80 12.62 1.13
C GLN A 158 9.10 12.81 1.91
N SER A 159 9.77 13.96 1.69
CA SER A 159 10.93 14.32 2.49
C SER A 159 10.52 14.62 3.92
N ASP A 160 11.35 14.24 4.89
CA ASP A 160 11.07 14.55 6.30
C ASP A 160 10.88 16.06 6.52
N ALA A 161 11.59 16.89 5.74
CA ALA A 161 11.48 18.35 5.73
C ALA A 161 10.09 18.90 5.33
N SER A 162 9.26 18.11 4.65
CA SER A 162 7.94 18.55 4.16
C SER A 162 6.77 17.84 4.84
N ARG A 163 7.04 16.92 5.79
CA ARG A 163 5.99 16.15 6.48
C ARG A 163 5.13 17.01 7.38
N THR A 164 3.82 16.82 7.28
CA THR A 164 2.79 17.45 8.11
C THR A 164 2.14 16.49 9.11
N GLU A 165 2.45 15.21 9.00
CA GLU A 165 1.94 14.13 9.85
C GLU A 165 3.01 13.03 10.01
N PRO A 166 2.89 12.16 11.04
CA PRO A 166 3.79 11.04 11.23
C PRO A 166 3.90 10.13 9.99
N PRO A 167 5.03 9.45 9.78
CA PRO A 167 5.19 8.52 8.67
C PRO A 167 4.13 7.41 8.67
N TYR A 168 3.43 7.29 7.55
CA TYR A 168 2.55 6.17 7.27
C TYR A 168 3.35 5.01 6.68
N ARG A 169 3.18 3.82 7.27
CA ARG A 169 3.98 2.59 7.10
C ARG A 169 3.14 1.33 6.85
N LEU A 170 1.83 1.36 7.12
CA LEU A 170 0.94 0.25 6.72
C LEU A 170 0.92 0.12 5.21
N GLN A 171 0.95 -1.13 4.72
CA GLN A 171 1.07 -1.41 3.29
C GLN A 171 -0.20 -2.02 2.70
N GLY A 172 -0.43 -1.71 1.43
CA GLY A 172 -1.47 -2.30 0.60
C GLY A 172 -0.91 -3.20 -0.50
N SER A 173 -0.69 -4.48 -0.19
CA SER A 173 -0.08 -5.43 -1.13
C SER A 173 -1.04 -6.54 -1.58
N TYR A 174 -0.67 -7.24 -2.65
CA TYR A 174 -1.32 -8.50 -3.05
C TYR A 174 -1.43 -9.50 -1.90
N ARG A 175 -0.40 -9.57 -1.03
CA ARG A 175 -0.43 -10.43 0.16
C ARG A 175 -1.53 -10.00 1.14
N ASN A 176 -1.74 -8.70 1.32
CA ASN A 176 -2.83 -8.20 2.18
C ASN A 176 -4.19 -8.54 1.55
N MET A 177 -4.34 -8.34 0.24
CA MET A 177 -5.55 -8.71 -0.50
C MET A 177 -5.87 -10.21 -0.35
N ASN A 178 -4.88 -11.09 -0.53
CA ASN A 178 -5.06 -12.54 -0.44
C ASN A 178 -5.47 -12.98 0.96
N LYS A 179 -4.80 -12.47 2.01
CA LYS A 179 -5.17 -12.73 3.41
C LYS A 179 -6.59 -12.27 3.76
N LEU A 180 -7.01 -11.12 3.23
CA LEU A 180 -8.36 -10.60 3.43
C LEU A 180 -9.38 -11.47 2.68
N ALA A 181 -9.07 -11.88 1.45
CA ALA A 181 -9.92 -12.74 0.64
C ALA A 181 -10.20 -14.11 1.28
N GLU A 182 -9.23 -14.68 2.00
CA GLU A 182 -9.40 -15.94 2.76
C GLU A 182 -10.50 -15.86 3.82
N ARG A 183 -10.74 -14.66 4.39
CA ARG A 183 -11.70 -14.45 5.48
C ARG A 183 -13.11 -14.07 4.99
N ILE A 184 -13.27 -13.73 3.71
CA ILE A 184 -14.55 -13.26 3.18
C ILE A 184 -15.48 -14.43 2.87
N VAL A 185 -16.73 -14.32 3.32
CA VAL A 185 -17.81 -15.25 2.98
C VAL A 185 -19.00 -14.54 2.33
N PRO A 186 -19.81 -15.23 1.48
CA PRO A 186 -20.93 -14.59 0.79
C PRO A 186 -21.97 -13.94 1.71
N ALA A 187 -22.15 -14.47 2.92
CA ALA A 187 -23.17 -14.03 3.86
C ALA A 187 -22.78 -12.78 4.67
N MET A 188 -21.53 -12.31 4.59
CA MET A 188 -21.07 -11.15 5.35
C MET A 188 -21.85 -9.89 4.95
N ASN A 189 -22.17 -9.06 5.95
CA ASN A 189 -22.65 -7.69 5.73
C ASN A 189 -21.48 -6.69 5.67
N ASP A 190 -21.80 -5.42 5.44
CA ASP A 190 -20.79 -4.36 5.27
C ASP A 190 -20.02 -4.06 6.56
N ASP A 191 -20.67 -4.12 7.73
CA ASP A 191 -19.99 -3.90 9.01
C ASP A 191 -19.04 -5.04 9.36
N GLU A 192 -19.43 -6.29 9.08
CA GLU A 192 -18.58 -7.48 9.24
C GLU A 192 -17.38 -7.43 8.29
N LEU A 193 -17.58 -6.96 7.05
CA LEU A 193 -16.49 -6.76 6.10
C LEU A 193 -15.48 -5.71 6.61
N GLU A 194 -15.96 -4.57 7.07
CA GLU A 194 -15.10 -3.52 7.62
C GLU A 194 -14.37 -3.98 8.89
N ALA A 195 -15.02 -4.80 9.74
CA ALA A 195 -14.38 -5.41 10.90
C ALA A 195 -13.24 -6.39 10.52
N VAL A 196 -13.42 -7.18 9.46
CA VAL A 196 -12.36 -8.05 8.92
C VAL A 196 -11.14 -7.22 8.47
N ILE A 197 -11.40 -6.07 7.84
CA ILE A 197 -10.34 -5.13 7.42
C ILE A 197 -9.65 -4.51 8.64
N ASP A 198 -10.42 -4.09 9.65
CA ASP A 198 -9.91 -3.55 10.92
C ASP A 198 -8.97 -4.54 11.61
N ASP A 199 -9.43 -5.78 11.82
CA ASP A 199 -8.66 -6.85 12.45
C ASP A 199 -7.35 -7.13 11.70
N HIS A 200 -7.42 -7.21 10.37
CA HIS A 200 -6.25 -7.49 9.53
C HIS A 200 -5.20 -6.41 9.70
N TYR A 201 -5.58 -5.14 9.59
CA TYR A 201 -4.63 -4.04 9.71
C TYR A 201 -4.19 -3.75 11.15
N LEU A 202 -5.01 -4.07 12.15
CA LEU A 202 -4.59 -4.10 13.54
C LEU A 202 -3.44 -5.10 13.72
N GLY A 203 -3.55 -6.30 13.13
CA GLY A 203 -2.50 -7.31 13.15
C GLY A 203 -1.21 -6.84 12.45
N GLU A 204 -1.33 -6.24 11.25
CA GLU A 204 -0.15 -5.73 10.52
C GLU A 204 0.52 -4.55 11.29
N ALA A 205 -0.26 -3.72 11.98
CA ALA A 205 0.24 -2.60 12.78
C ALA A 205 1.03 -3.02 14.03
N GLN A 206 0.86 -4.25 14.55
CA GLN A 206 1.61 -4.73 15.72
C GLN A 206 3.13 -4.66 15.52
N THR A 207 3.57 -4.87 14.28
CA THR A 207 4.99 -4.80 13.91
C THR A 207 5.56 -3.37 13.93
N LEU A 208 4.69 -2.35 13.95
CA LEU A 208 5.07 -0.94 13.92
C LEU A 208 5.37 -0.36 15.30
N THR A 209 5.09 -1.09 16.39
CA THR A 209 5.38 -0.69 17.78
C THR A 209 4.79 0.69 18.12
N GLN A 210 5.63 1.72 18.30
CA GLN A 210 5.24 3.08 18.66
C GLN A 210 4.48 3.80 17.54
N ASP A 211 4.66 3.41 16.27
CA ASP A 211 3.99 4.05 15.13
C ASP A 211 2.58 3.49 14.87
N ALA A 212 2.17 2.44 15.60
CA ALA A 212 0.93 1.71 15.34
C ALA A 212 -0.31 2.61 15.47
N GLU A 213 -0.39 3.42 16.53
CA GLU A 213 -1.55 4.30 16.77
C GLU A 213 -1.76 5.29 15.61
N ALA A 214 -0.71 6.03 15.25
CA ALA A 214 -0.76 7.01 14.16
C ALA A 214 -1.16 6.36 12.83
N ASN A 215 -0.63 5.17 12.55
CA ASN A 215 -0.92 4.43 11.33
C ASN A 215 -2.37 3.93 11.28
N LEU A 216 -2.90 3.38 12.37
CA LEU A 216 -4.29 2.92 12.42
C LEU A 216 -5.28 4.08 12.32
N LEU A 217 -4.97 5.24 12.93
CA LEU A 217 -5.78 6.45 12.78
C LEU A 217 -5.76 6.98 11.35
N LYS A 218 -4.59 6.99 10.69
CA LYS A 218 -4.49 7.36 9.28
C LYS A 218 -5.27 6.40 8.38
N LEU A 219 -5.21 5.10 8.63
CA LEU A 219 -6.00 4.12 7.89
C LEU A 219 -7.51 4.35 8.07
N ALA A 220 -7.96 4.65 9.29
CA ALA A 220 -9.35 4.99 9.56
C ALA A 220 -9.77 6.30 8.85
N GLU A 221 -8.87 7.30 8.76
CA GLU A 221 -9.06 8.54 7.99
C GLU A 221 -9.26 8.22 6.50
N LEU A 222 -8.38 7.40 5.90
CA LEU A 222 -8.46 6.98 4.49
C LEU A 222 -9.76 6.22 4.18
N ARG A 223 -10.30 5.50 5.16
CA ARG A 223 -11.56 4.75 5.04
C ARG A 223 -12.79 5.59 5.37
N GLY A 224 -12.64 6.83 5.83
CA GLY A 224 -13.75 7.69 6.27
C GLY A 224 -14.46 7.18 7.53
N ARG A 225 -13.75 6.43 8.39
CA ARG A 225 -14.31 5.70 9.54
C ARG A 225 -13.76 6.18 10.90
N LEU A 226 -13.18 7.37 10.96
CA LEU A 226 -12.78 7.96 12.24
C LEU A 226 -14.02 8.26 13.09
N THR A 227 -14.02 7.75 14.32
CA THR A 227 -14.95 8.23 15.36
C THR A 227 -14.59 9.66 15.78
N PRO A 228 -15.50 10.39 16.47
CA PRO A 228 -15.18 11.71 17.01
C PRO A 228 -13.95 11.71 17.94
N ALA A 229 -13.83 10.70 18.78
CA ALA A 229 -12.68 10.53 19.69
C ALA A 229 -11.38 10.29 18.91
N GLN A 230 -11.40 9.40 17.91
CA GLN A 230 -10.24 9.16 17.04
C GLN A 230 -9.86 10.38 16.21
N THR A 231 -10.83 11.18 15.76
CA THR A 231 -10.58 12.43 15.04
C THR A 231 -9.82 13.43 15.90
N ALA A 232 -10.27 13.63 17.14
CA ALA A 232 -9.57 14.49 18.11
C ALA A 232 -8.15 13.95 18.39
N ARG A 233 -8.03 12.65 18.65
CA ARG A 233 -6.75 12.00 18.91
C ARG A 233 -5.78 12.11 17.73
N TRP A 234 -6.28 11.98 16.50
CA TRP A 234 -5.47 12.11 15.30
C TRP A 234 -4.97 13.55 15.10
N ALA A 235 -5.81 14.55 15.40
CA ALA A 235 -5.40 15.95 15.38
C ALA A 235 -4.31 16.26 16.43
N GLU A 236 -4.44 15.73 17.64
CA GLU A 236 -3.42 15.83 18.69
C GLU A 236 -2.08 15.26 18.25
N ILE A 237 -2.08 14.05 17.66
CA ILE A 237 -0.86 13.38 17.19
C ILE A 237 -0.18 14.19 16.08
N LYS A 238 -0.94 14.70 15.10
CA LYS A 238 -0.40 15.56 14.04
C LYS A 238 0.21 16.85 14.60
N ALA A 239 -0.48 17.50 15.54
CA ALA A 239 0.03 18.71 16.19
C ALA A 239 1.30 18.45 17.01
N ALA A 240 1.34 17.35 17.76
CA ALA A 240 2.50 16.94 18.54
C ALA A 240 3.71 16.64 17.63
N TYR A 241 3.48 15.95 16.51
CA TYR A 241 4.50 15.66 15.50
C TYR A 241 5.12 16.93 14.91
N LEU A 242 4.29 17.88 14.49
CA LEU A 242 4.75 19.18 13.97
C LEU A 242 5.55 19.97 15.01
N LYS A 243 5.08 19.99 16.27
CA LYS A 243 5.77 20.69 17.37
C LYS A 243 7.13 20.05 17.68
N ALA A 244 7.20 18.73 17.78
CA ALA A 244 8.45 18.02 18.01
C ALA A 244 9.46 18.31 16.89
N ARG A 245 8.97 18.39 15.65
CA ARG A 245 9.79 18.72 14.49
C ARG A 245 10.27 20.17 14.46
N ALA A 246 9.44 21.12 14.87
CA ALA A 246 9.82 22.52 14.99
C ALA A 246 10.92 22.73 16.06
N LEU A 247 10.94 21.91 17.11
CA LEU A 247 11.93 21.95 18.18
C LEU A 247 13.26 21.24 17.86
N GLY A 248 13.42 20.68 16.65
CA GLY A 248 14.55 19.81 16.30
C GLY A 248 14.41 18.41 16.90
N GLY A 249 14.82 17.39 16.14
CA GLY A 249 14.79 15.99 16.58
C GLY A 249 15.70 15.74 17.79
N ALA A 250 15.55 14.58 18.44
CA ALA A 250 16.45 14.18 19.53
C ALA A 250 17.92 14.14 19.11
N ASP A 251 18.17 13.89 17.82
CA ASP A 251 19.50 13.83 17.18
C ASP A 251 20.03 15.21 16.73
N ASP A 252 19.24 16.29 16.85
CA ASP A 252 19.70 17.64 16.49
C ASP A 252 20.54 18.27 17.62
N ASP A 253 21.56 19.02 17.22
CA ASP A 253 22.43 19.76 18.13
C ASP A 253 21.61 20.75 18.99
N PRO A 254 21.91 20.92 20.30
CA PRO A 254 21.27 21.88 21.18
C PRO A 254 21.02 23.28 20.60
N MET A 255 21.88 23.78 19.70
CA MET A 255 21.69 25.07 19.04
C MET A 255 20.49 25.05 18.07
N SER A 256 20.32 24.00 17.27
CA SER A 256 19.16 23.80 16.39
C SER A 256 17.86 23.70 17.19
N ARG A 257 17.90 23.06 18.36
CA ARG A 257 16.73 22.98 19.25
C ARG A 257 16.35 24.33 19.86
N ALA A 258 17.35 25.13 20.24
CA ALA A 258 17.13 26.48 20.77
C ALA A 258 16.52 27.42 19.71
N VAL A 259 17.00 27.35 18.45
CA VAL A 259 16.45 28.11 17.32
C VAL A 259 14.99 27.69 17.05
N GLY A 260 14.70 26.39 17.07
CA GLY A 260 13.35 25.86 16.94
C GLY A 260 12.37 26.35 18.02
N ALA A 261 12.82 26.36 19.28
CA ALA A 261 12.04 26.87 20.40
C ALA A 261 11.73 28.37 20.29
N LEU A 262 12.69 29.16 19.78
CA LEU A 262 12.49 30.59 19.52
C LEU A 262 11.49 30.84 18.38
N GLY A 263 11.51 30.00 17.33
CA GLY A 263 10.51 30.04 16.26
C GLY A 263 9.09 29.80 16.77
N LEU A 264 8.89 28.78 17.62
CA LEU A 264 7.58 28.51 18.22
C LEU A 264 7.07 29.63 19.13
N LEU A 265 7.98 30.31 19.84
CA LEU A 265 7.63 31.49 20.63
C LEU A 265 7.20 32.66 19.74
N ALA A 266 7.90 32.88 18.62
CA ALA A 266 7.53 33.91 17.65
C ALA A 266 6.14 33.65 17.05
N ASP A 267 5.83 32.39 16.69
CA ASP A 267 4.52 32.01 16.18
C ASP A 267 3.40 32.25 17.21
N ARG A 268 3.62 31.88 18.48
CA ARG A 268 2.66 32.13 19.57
C ARG A 268 2.45 33.62 19.83
N VAL A 269 3.50 34.43 19.79
CA VAL A 269 3.39 35.89 19.91
C VAL A 269 2.59 36.46 18.72
N SER A 270 2.79 35.92 17.52
CA SER A 270 2.02 36.31 16.34
C SER A 270 0.53 35.94 16.46
N GLU A 271 0.21 34.72 16.91
CA GLU A 271 -1.17 34.29 17.20
C GLU A 271 -1.85 35.21 18.22
N VAL A 272 -1.17 35.53 19.33
CA VAL A 272 -1.67 36.48 20.34
C VAL A 272 -1.90 37.86 19.74
N GLY A 273 -0.94 38.37 18.96
CA GLY A 273 -1.09 39.65 18.28
C GLY A 273 -2.26 39.67 17.29
N THR A 274 -2.57 38.53 16.66
CA THR A 274 -3.69 38.38 15.72
C THR A 274 -5.02 38.28 16.46
N ALA A 275 -5.06 37.57 17.58
CA ALA A 275 -6.24 37.51 18.45
C ALA A 275 -6.60 38.88 19.04
N ILE A 276 -5.60 39.66 19.49
CA ILE A 276 -5.80 41.04 19.98
C ILE A 276 -6.36 41.94 18.88
N ARG A 277 -5.77 41.90 17.67
CA ARG A 277 -6.28 42.69 16.53
C ARG A 277 -7.71 42.34 16.12
N ASN A 278 -8.12 41.11 16.36
CA ASN A 278 -9.47 40.64 16.06
C ASN A 278 -10.47 40.91 17.20
N SER A 279 -10.02 41.14 18.44
CA SER A 279 -10.91 41.53 19.55
C SER A 279 -11.25 43.03 19.55
N ASP A 280 -10.43 43.85 18.88
CA ASP A 280 -10.62 45.30 18.74
C ASP A 280 -11.50 45.67 17.51
N ARG A 281 -12.09 44.68 16.85
CA ARG A 281 -13.03 44.81 15.71
C ARG A 281 -14.40 44.30 16.08
#